data_AF-A0A7Y3EKY3-F1
#
_entry.id   AF-A0A7Y3EKY3-F1
#
_cell.length_a   1.000
_cell.length_b   1.000
_cell.length_c   1.000
_cell.angle_alpha   90.00
_cell.angle_beta   90.00
_cell.angle_gamma   90.00
#
_symmetry.space_group_name_H-M   'P 1'
#
loop_
_entity.id
_entity.type
_entity.pdbx_description
1 polymer ?
#
loop_
_entity_poly.entity_id
_entity_poly.type
_entity_poly.pdbx_seq_one_letter_code
_entity_poly.pdbx_strand_id
1 'polypeptide(L)' 'MFGLFKKKSEIEKLELKYTTLLAEWHKLSTINRSQSDLKFAEAQVILDKIEYLKNNQNQ' A
#
# COMPACT_ATOMS: atom_id res chain seq x y z
N MET A 1 -13.15 22.27 -12.85
CA MET A 1 -12.03 22.69 -11.98
C MET A 1 -11.06 21.53 -11.79
N PHE A 2 -10.13 21.32 -12.73
CA PHE A 2 -9.07 20.30 -12.64
C PHE A 2 -7.72 21.01 -12.52
N GLY A 3 -7.45 21.53 -11.32
CA GLY A 3 -6.33 22.43 -11.06
C GLY A 3 -5.28 21.92 -10.08
N LEU A 4 -5.23 20.63 -9.77
CA LEU A 4 -4.32 20.11 -8.75
C LEU A 4 -3.68 18.78 -9.16
N PHE A 5 -2.86 18.81 -10.22
CA PHE A 5 -1.80 17.80 -10.37
C PHE A 5 -0.71 18.07 -9.33
N LYS A 6 -1.04 17.89 -8.04
CA LYS A 6 -0.01 17.68 -7.03
C LYS A 6 0.69 16.39 -7.41
N LYS A 7 2.02 16.41 -7.55
CA LYS A 7 2.80 15.18 -7.69
C LYS A 7 2.37 14.26 -6.55
N LYS A 8 1.91 13.05 -6.88
CA LYS A 8 1.55 12.07 -5.86
C LYS A 8 2.72 11.98 -4.88
N SER A 9 2.44 12.24 -3.61
CA SER A 9 3.46 12.13 -2.59
C SER A 9 3.99 10.70 -2.56
N GLU A 10 5.22 10.50 -2.09
CA GLU A 10 5.80 9.17 -1.91
C GLU A 10 4.85 8.26 -1.12
N ILE A 11 4.18 8.84 -0.11
CA ILE A 11 3.16 8.21 0.72
C ILE A 11 1.94 7.80 -0.11
N GLU A 12 1.37 8.68 -0.93
CA GLU A 12 0.21 8.35 -1.77
C GLU A 12 0.51 7.21 -2.76
N LYS A 13 1.73 7.14 -3.30
CA LYS A 13 2.15 6.04 -4.17
C LYS A 13 2.20 4.71 -3.40
N LEU A 14 2.71 4.73 -2.17
CA LEU A 14 2.76 3.55 -1.32
C LEU A 14 1.37 3.13 -0.86
N GLU A 15 0.50 4.07 -0.49
CA GLU A 15 -0.90 3.80 -0.09
C GLU A 15 -1.70 3.16 -1.24
N LEU A 16 -1.50 3.62 -2.48
CA LEU A 16 -2.08 2.99 -3.67
C LEU A 16 -1.56 1.57 -3.89
N LYS A 17 -0.27 1.35 -3.65
CA LYS A 17 0.33 0.02 -3.79
C LYS A 17 -0.18 -0.93 -2.71
N TYR A 18 -0.31 -0.46 -1.48
CA TYR A 18 -0.89 -1.18 -0.35
C TYR A 18 -2.34 -1.61 -0.63
N THR A 19 -3.19 -0.68 -1.07
CA THR A 19 -4.59 -0.98 -1.41
C THR A 19 -4.71 -1.97 -2.56
N THR A 20 -3.83 -1.88 -3.56
CA THR A 20 -3.75 -2.86 -4.66
C THR A 20 -3.40 -4.26 -4.14
N LEU A 21 -2.38 -4.36 -3.29
CA LEU A 21 -1.97 -5.63 -2.68
C LEU A 21 -3.06 -6.24 -1.79
N LEU A 22 -3.81 -5.42 -1.05
CA LEU A 22 -4.96 -5.87 -0.27
C LEU A 22 -6.10 -6.41 -1.14
N ALA A 23 -6.39 -5.76 -2.26
CA ALA A 23 -7.40 -6.25 -3.21
C ALA A 23 -6.97 -7.59 -3.83
N GLU A 24 -5.69 -7.73 -4.18
CA GLU A 24 -5.11 -8.99 -4.64
C GLU A 24 -5.14 -10.07 -3.55
N TRP A 25 -4.74 -9.73 -2.32
CA TRP A 25 -4.80 -10.62 -1.16
C TRP A 25 -6.21 -11.15 -0.94
N HIS A 26 -7.22 -10.27 -0.96
CA HIS A 26 -8.61 -10.64 -0.74
C HIS A 26 -9.11 -11.56 -1.85
N LYS A 27 -8.77 -11.27 -3.12
CA LYS A 27 -9.08 -12.14 -4.25
C LYS A 27 -8.38 -13.50 -4.17
N LEU A 28 -7.15 -13.53 -3.70
CA LEU A 28 -6.37 -14.76 -3.53
C LEU A 28 -6.76 -15.55 -2.28
N SER A 29 -7.34 -14.91 -1.25
CA SER A 29 -7.73 -15.58 -0.01
C SER A 29 -8.73 -16.70 -0.23
N THR A 30 -9.55 -16.59 -1.29
CA THR A 30 -10.54 -17.59 -1.70
C THR A 30 -10.01 -18.62 -2.69
N ILE A 31 -8.84 -18.38 -3.31
CA ILE A 31 -8.29 -19.20 -4.40
C ILE A 31 -7.03 -19.95 -3.95
N ASN A 32 -6.10 -19.25 -3.32
CA ASN A 32 -4.79 -19.76 -2.93
C ASN A 32 -4.28 -19.06 -1.65
N ARG A 33 -4.36 -19.77 -0.53
CA ARG A 33 -3.93 -19.29 0.79
C ARG A 33 -2.46 -18.91 0.83
N SER A 34 -1.58 -19.71 0.24
CA SER A 34 -0.13 -19.44 0.26
C SER A 34 0.22 -18.15 -0.50
N GLN A 35 -0.39 -17.93 -1.67
CA GLN A 35 -0.20 -16.69 -2.41
C GLN A 35 -0.84 -15.48 -1.72
N SER A 36 -1.98 -15.69 -1.04
CA SER A 36 -2.60 -14.69 -0.19
C SER A 36 -1.62 -14.28 0.92
N ASP A 37 -1.10 -15.21 1.72
CA ASP A 37 -0.19 -14.90 2.82
C ASP A 37 1.06 -14.11 2.36
N LEU A 38 1.59 -14.40 1.18
CA LEU A 38 2.69 -13.61 0.57
C LEU A 38 2.28 -12.17 0.28
N LYS A 39 1.11 -11.94 -0.31
CA LYS A 39 0.59 -10.60 -0.62
C LYS A 39 0.28 -9.80 0.64
N PHE A 40 -0.18 -10.46 1.70
CA PHE A 40 -0.37 -9.84 3.00
C PHE A 40 0.96 -9.37 3.60
N ALA A 41 2.00 -10.22 3.55
CA ALA A 41 3.34 -9.85 4.01
C ALA A 41 3.92 -8.67 3.21
N GLU A 42 3.76 -8.65 1.88
CA GLU A 42 4.15 -7.50 1.04
C GLU A 42 3.40 -6.22 1.43
N ALA A 43 2.09 -6.32 1.70
CA ALA A 43 1.28 -5.19 2.11
C ALA A 43 1.76 -4.63 3.47
N GLN A 44 2.08 -5.50 4.42
CA GLN A 44 2.60 -5.10 5.73
C GLN A 44 3.91 -4.31 5.62
N VAL A 45 4.86 -4.77 4.78
CA VAL A 45 6.13 -4.06 4.55
C VAL A 45 5.90 -2.67 3.95
N ILE A 46 4.87 -2.49 3.12
CA ILE A 46 4.51 -1.18 2.59
C ILE A 46 3.90 -0.29 3.67
N LEU A 47 3.06 -0.85 4.54
CA LEU A 47 2.48 -0.12 5.67
C LEU A 47 3.59 0.45 6.57
N ASP A 48 4.57 -0.37 6.93
CA ASP A 48 5.70 0.04 7.76
C ASP A 48 6.50 1.19 7.10
N LYS A 49 6.68 1.14 5.77
CA LYS A 49 7.31 2.23 5.00
C LYS A 49 6.47 3.51 5.01
N ILE A 50 5.16 3.39 4.90
CA ILE A 50 4.24 4.54 4.98
C ILE A 50 4.34 5.18 6.36
N GLU A 51 4.30 4.39 7.43
CA GLU A 51 4.42 4.89 8.80
C GLU A 51 5.78 5.55 9.03
N TYR A 52 6.86 4.92 8.57
CA TYR A 52 8.20 5.50 8.64
C TYR A 52 8.26 6.86 7.92
N LEU A 53 7.71 6.96 6.71
CA LEU A 53 7.69 8.22 5.96
C LEU A 53 6.79 9.27 6.63
N LYS A 54 5.61 8.88 7.13
CA LYS A 54 4.71 9.79 7.87
C LYS A 54 5.38 10.34 9.13
N ASN A 55 6.10 9.50 9.87
CA ASN A 55 6.85 9.92 11.05
C ASN A 55 8.02 10.85 10.69
N ASN A 56 8.77 10.55 9.63
CA ASN A 56 9.86 11.42 9.17
C ASN A 56 9.38 12.75 8.56
N GLN A 57 8.18 12.79 7.98
CA GLN A 57 7.62 14.05 7.45
C GLN A 57 7.09 14.99 8.54
N ASN A 58 6.86 14.48 9.75
CA ASN A 58 6.34 15.23 10.89
C ASN A 58 7.42 15.59 11.93
N GLN A 59 8.70 15.33 11.64
CA GLN A 59 9.87 15.75 12.43
C GLN A 59 10.57 16.92 11.75
#